data_AF-A0A0S4WBN9-F1
#
_entry.id   AF-A0A0S4WBN9-F1
#
_cell.length_a   1.000
_cell.length_b   1.000
_cell.length_c   1.000
_cell.angle_alpha   90.00
_cell.angle_beta   90.00
_cell.angle_gamma   90.00
#
_symmetry.space_group_name_H-M   'P 1'
#
loop_
_entity.id
_entity.type
_entity.pdbx_description
1 polymer ?
#
loop_
_entity_poly.entity_id
_entity_poly.type
_entity_poly.pdbx_seq_one_letter_code
_entity_poly.pdbx_strand_id
1 'polypeptide(L)'
;MSTSVAAADRTEKIQKLMQVQGLSQMFEQQIASGREFSRKQADRTMAQVLAGLNADAAYRKRFQEAMEAFIADMQPSLSPEEMVAIWSRLFGAKFTDAELDQLIAFYASPLGQKELAASRDALPAINQLFQARYKPVHERATAAFLQRMQQIRTECRCDQ
;
A
#
# COMPACT_ATOMS: atom_id res chain seq x y z
N MET A 1 40.27 -6.31 5.17
CA MET A 1 39.48 -6.20 3.92
C MET A 1 38.19 -7.05 3.97
N SER A 2 37.56 -7.27 5.14
CA SER A 2 36.54 -8.36 5.28
C SER A 2 35.10 -7.89 5.52
N THR A 3 34.86 -6.61 5.77
CA THR A 3 33.51 -6.07 6.05
C THR A 3 32.63 -5.97 4.80
N SER A 4 33.23 -5.72 3.63
CA SER A 4 32.48 -5.58 2.36
C SER A 4 31.88 -6.89 1.86
N VAL A 5 32.57 -8.02 2.07
CA VAL A 5 32.12 -9.35 1.60
C VAL A 5 31.01 -9.89 2.51
N ALA A 6 31.13 -9.73 3.83
CA ALA A 6 30.08 -10.12 4.76
C ALA A 6 28.80 -9.29 4.61
N ALA A 7 28.92 -7.99 4.30
CA ALA A 7 27.77 -7.13 4.02
C ALA A 7 27.06 -7.51 2.70
N ALA A 8 27.82 -7.94 1.68
CA ALA A 8 27.26 -8.44 0.43
C ALA A 8 26.50 -9.77 0.65
N ASP A 9 27.11 -10.74 1.34
CA ASP A 9 26.49 -12.04 1.67
C ASP A 9 25.17 -11.88 2.44
N ARG A 10 25.16 -10.97 3.43
CA ARG A 10 23.95 -10.67 4.19
C ARG A 10 22.84 -10.04 3.35
N THR A 11 23.20 -9.15 2.41
CA THR A 11 22.22 -8.52 1.52
C THR A 11 21.57 -9.56 0.61
N GLU A 12 22.36 -10.51 0.08
CA GLU A 12 21.86 -11.62 -0.73
C GLU A 12 20.92 -12.53 0.07
N LYS A 13 21.24 -12.85 1.34
CA LYS A 13 20.35 -13.61 2.23
C LYS A 13 19.00 -12.90 2.43
N ILE A 14 19.03 -11.60 2.66
CA ILE A 14 17.79 -10.82 2.88
C ILE A 14 16.96 -10.76 1.60
N GLN A 15 17.59 -10.55 0.44
CA GLN A 15 16.91 -10.62 -0.85
C GLN A 15 16.29 -12.00 -1.08
N LYS A 16 17.02 -13.07 -0.73
CA LYS A 16 16.51 -14.44 -0.84
C LYS A 16 15.32 -14.67 0.08
N LEU A 17 15.39 -14.18 1.31
CA LEU A 17 14.29 -14.25 2.28
C LEU A 17 13.04 -13.55 1.76
N MET A 18 13.17 -12.33 1.23
CA MET A 18 12.07 -11.58 0.60
C MET A 18 11.44 -12.36 -0.56
N GLN A 19 12.26 -13.00 -1.38
CA GLN A 19 11.79 -13.82 -2.49
C GLN A 19 10.98 -15.03 -2.00
N VAL A 20 11.51 -15.82 -1.05
CA VAL A 20 10.83 -17.04 -0.58
C VAL A 20 9.57 -16.75 0.24
N GLN A 21 9.50 -15.55 0.85
CA GLN A 21 8.28 -15.06 1.51
C GLN A 21 7.26 -14.45 0.54
N GLY A 22 7.62 -14.24 -0.73
CA GLY A 22 6.76 -13.59 -1.72
C GLY A 22 6.63 -12.07 -1.53
N LEU A 23 7.47 -11.46 -0.69
CA LEU A 23 7.42 -10.02 -0.40
C LEU A 23 7.78 -9.17 -1.62
N SER A 24 8.72 -9.62 -2.47
CA SER A 24 9.07 -8.90 -3.69
C SER A 24 7.87 -8.71 -4.60
N GLN A 25 7.12 -9.79 -4.86
CA GLN A 25 5.90 -9.74 -5.67
C GLN A 25 4.81 -8.89 -5.01
N MET A 26 4.66 -8.98 -3.69
CA MET A 26 3.69 -8.17 -2.94
C MET A 26 3.99 -6.67 -3.07
N PHE A 27 5.26 -6.26 -2.93
CA PHE A 27 5.64 -4.86 -3.09
C PHE A 27 5.45 -4.36 -4.53
N GLU A 28 5.83 -5.15 -5.53
CA GLU A 28 5.57 -4.83 -6.94
C GLU A 28 4.07 -4.63 -7.22
N GLN A 29 3.22 -5.53 -6.69
CA GLN A 29 1.77 -5.41 -6.79
C GLN A 29 1.25 -4.16 -6.08
N GLN A 30 1.79 -3.81 -4.92
CA GLN A 30 1.40 -2.62 -4.18
C GLN A 30 1.77 -1.33 -4.91
N ILE A 31 2.97 -1.27 -5.51
CA ILE A 31 3.39 -0.16 -6.37
C ILE A 31 2.46 -0.06 -7.58
N ALA A 32 2.21 -1.16 -8.29
CA ALA A 32 1.32 -1.19 -9.45
C ALA A 32 -0.10 -0.73 -9.10
N SER A 33 -0.66 -1.21 -7.99
CA SER A 33 -1.98 -0.81 -7.49
C SER A 33 -2.02 0.68 -7.13
N GLY A 34 -0.97 1.21 -6.50
CA GLY A 34 -0.84 2.63 -6.20
C GLY A 34 -0.82 3.51 -7.46
N ARG A 35 -0.15 3.05 -8.53
CA ARG A 35 -0.14 3.72 -9.85
C ARG A 35 -1.53 3.75 -10.46
N GLU A 36 -2.24 2.63 -10.44
CA GLU A 36 -3.60 2.55 -10.97
C GLU A 36 -4.58 3.44 -10.18
N PHE A 37 -4.47 3.43 -8.84
CA PHE A 37 -5.27 4.29 -7.98
C PHE A 37 -5.04 5.78 -8.29
N SER A 38 -3.78 6.19 -8.41
CA SER A 38 -3.39 7.57 -8.73
C SER A 38 -3.95 8.01 -10.09
N ARG A 39 -3.87 7.13 -11.09
CA ARG A 39 -4.46 7.38 -12.42
C ARG A 39 -5.97 7.57 -12.35
N LYS A 40 -6.70 6.68 -11.67
CA LYS A 40 -8.16 6.81 -11.51
C LYS A 40 -8.57 8.09 -10.78
N GLN A 41 -7.78 8.53 -9.80
CA GLN A 41 -8.04 9.80 -9.10
C GLN A 41 -7.80 10.99 -10.02
N ALA A 42 -6.66 11.01 -10.72
CA ALA A 42 -6.32 11.99 -11.74
C ALA A 42 -7.40 12.15 -12.82
N ASP A 43 -7.91 11.03 -13.35
CA ASP A 43 -8.97 11.03 -14.37
C ASP A 43 -10.25 11.70 -13.86
N ARG A 44 -10.64 11.43 -12.61
CA ARG A 44 -11.82 12.07 -11.98
C ARG A 44 -11.61 13.56 -11.79
N THR A 45 -10.44 13.97 -11.32
CA THR A 45 -10.09 15.39 -11.17
C THR A 45 -10.10 16.10 -12.52
N MET A 46 -9.55 15.47 -13.57
CA MET A 46 -9.56 16.06 -14.91
C MET A 46 -10.96 16.19 -15.48
N ALA A 47 -11.82 15.18 -15.28
CA ALA A 47 -13.23 15.27 -15.68
C ALA A 47 -13.94 16.45 -15.01
N GLN A 48 -13.66 16.72 -13.73
CA GLN A 48 -14.20 17.88 -13.02
C GLN A 48 -13.66 19.22 -13.56
N VAL A 49 -12.36 19.31 -13.85
CA VAL A 49 -11.74 20.51 -14.43
C VAL A 49 -12.32 20.81 -15.82
N LEU A 50 -12.45 19.78 -16.66
CA LEU A 50 -12.96 19.93 -18.03
C LEU A 50 -14.47 20.16 -18.08
N ALA A 51 -15.24 19.72 -17.08
CA ALA A 51 -16.69 19.94 -17.04
C ALA A 51 -17.09 21.43 -17.03
N GLY A 52 -16.20 22.31 -16.56
CA GLY A 52 -16.40 23.77 -16.57
C GLY A 52 -15.77 24.49 -17.77
N LEU A 53 -15.11 23.77 -18.69
CA LEU A 53 -14.32 24.36 -19.77
C LEU A 53 -14.83 23.94 -21.14
N ASN A 54 -15.07 24.92 -22.02
CA ASN A 54 -15.34 24.66 -23.43
C ASN A 54 -14.04 24.52 -24.23
N ALA A 55 -13.21 23.55 -23.83
CA ALA A 55 -11.93 23.28 -24.47
C ALA A 55 -12.12 22.48 -25.78
N ASP A 56 -11.45 22.90 -26.84
CA ASP A 56 -11.37 22.15 -28.10
C ASP A 56 -10.48 20.90 -27.96
N ALA A 57 -10.40 20.09 -29.02
CA ALA A 57 -9.63 18.87 -29.02
C ALA A 57 -8.12 19.08 -28.77
N ALA A 58 -7.54 20.19 -29.23
CA ALA A 58 -6.13 20.48 -29.07
C ALA A 58 -5.79 20.81 -27.61
N TYR A 59 -6.63 21.61 -26.94
CA TYR A 59 -6.45 21.91 -25.52
C TYR A 59 -6.77 20.70 -24.63
N ARG A 60 -7.80 19.90 -24.95
CA ARG A 60 -8.08 18.64 -24.23
C ARG A 60 -6.90 17.68 -24.24
N LYS A 61 -6.24 17.54 -25.40
CA LYS A 61 -5.02 16.73 -25.51
C LYS A 61 -3.91 17.24 -24.60
N ARG A 62 -3.67 18.55 -24.57
CA ARG A 62 -2.65 19.17 -23.69
C ARG A 62 -2.96 18.95 -22.20
N PHE A 63 -4.23 18.98 -21.81
CA PHE A 63 -4.65 18.65 -20.44
C PHE A 63 -4.38 17.19 -20.08
N GLN A 64 -4.64 16.27 -21.02
CA GLN A 64 -4.29 14.85 -20.84
C GLN A 64 -2.78 14.63 -20.73
N GLU A 65 -1.98 15.22 -21.62
CA GLU A 65 -0.52 15.13 -21.59
C GLU A 65 0.06 15.66 -20.26
N ALA A 66 -0.45 16.79 -19.77
CA ALA A 66 -0.04 17.35 -18.48
C ALA A 66 -0.42 16.43 -17.31
N MET A 67 -1.57 15.75 -17.38
CA MET A 67 -1.99 14.79 -16.36
C MET A 67 -1.16 13.50 -16.38
N GLU A 68 -0.83 12.99 -17.56
CA GLU A 68 0.06 11.83 -17.70
C GLU A 68 1.45 12.12 -17.13
N ALA A 69 1.99 13.32 -17.40
CA ALA A 69 3.24 13.78 -16.81
C ALA A 69 3.15 13.86 -15.27
N PHE A 70 2.08 14.47 -14.74
CA PHE A 70 1.84 14.51 -13.30
C PHE A 70 1.76 13.11 -12.66
N ILE A 71 1.04 12.18 -13.27
CA ILE A 71 0.95 10.79 -12.77
C ILE A 71 2.32 10.11 -12.79
N ALA A 72 3.13 10.34 -13.83
CA ALA A 72 4.48 9.81 -13.91
C ALA A 72 5.38 10.37 -12.80
N ASP A 73 5.30 11.67 -12.53
CA ASP A 73 6.08 12.34 -11.48
C ASP A 73 5.69 11.91 -10.06
N MET A 74 4.43 11.52 -9.86
CA MET A 74 3.96 10.99 -8.58
C MET A 74 4.42 9.55 -8.30
N GLN A 75 5.01 8.84 -9.27
CA GLN A 75 5.44 7.48 -9.02
C GLN A 75 6.70 7.48 -8.16
N PRO A 76 6.70 6.78 -7.01
CA PRO A 76 7.92 6.65 -6.24
C PRO A 76 8.99 5.96 -7.09
N SER A 77 10.16 6.58 -7.18
CA SER A 77 11.36 5.97 -7.74
C SER A 77 11.93 4.99 -6.71
N LEU A 78 11.24 3.88 -6.50
CA LEU A 78 11.69 2.81 -5.62
C LEU A 78 12.14 1.65 -6.49
N SER A 79 13.44 1.51 -6.63
CA SER A 79 14.06 0.36 -7.28
C SER A 79 13.94 -0.89 -6.40
N PRO A 80 13.99 -2.11 -7.00
CA PRO A 80 14.07 -3.35 -6.24
C PRO A 80 15.22 -3.37 -5.21
N GLU A 81 16.36 -2.79 -5.56
CA GLU A 81 17.54 -2.72 -4.71
C GLU A 81 17.31 -1.84 -3.48
N GLU A 82 16.66 -0.69 -3.65
CA GLU A 82 16.28 0.18 -2.53
C GLU A 82 15.27 -0.50 -1.60
N MET A 83 14.33 -1.28 -2.14
CA MET A 83 13.40 -2.07 -1.32
C MET A 83 14.14 -3.11 -0.48
N VAL A 84 15.09 -3.83 -1.07
CA VAL A 84 15.94 -4.79 -0.34
C VAL A 84 16.76 -4.07 0.74
N ALA A 85 17.35 -2.91 0.43
CA ALA A 85 18.11 -2.14 1.40
C ALA A 85 17.26 -1.65 2.59
N ILE A 86 16.05 -1.14 2.31
CA ILE A 86 15.09 -0.72 3.35
C ILE A 86 14.67 -1.92 4.20
N TRP A 87 14.31 -3.04 3.58
CA TRP A 87 13.89 -4.24 4.29
C TRP A 87 15.03 -4.81 5.14
N SER A 88 16.24 -4.82 4.60
CA SER A 88 17.45 -5.21 5.30
C SER A 88 17.66 -4.38 6.56
N ARG A 89 17.51 -3.05 6.46
CA ARG A 89 17.65 -2.14 7.59
C ARG A 89 16.56 -2.33 8.65
N LEU A 90 15.31 -2.53 8.25
CA LEU A 90 14.16 -2.53 9.17
C LEU A 90 13.87 -3.90 9.79
N PHE A 91 13.92 -4.95 8.97
CA PHE A 91 13.63 -6.33 9.36
C PHE A 91 14.91 -7.13 9.54
N GLY A 92 15.77 -7.13 8.51
CA GLY A 92 17.00 -7.94 8.48
C GLY A 92 17.96 -7.64 9.64
N ALA A 93 18.07 -6.38 10.07
CA ALA A 93 18.93 -5.96 11.18
C ALA A 93 18.54 -6.57 12.55
N LYS A 94 17.35 -7.16 12.67
CA LYS A 94 16.86 -7.79 13.91
C LYS A 94 17.30 -9.25 14.09
N PHE A 95 17.92 -9.83 13.07
CA PHE A 95 18.30 -11.24 13.04
C PHE A 95 19.80 -11.40 12.81
N THR A 96 20.39 -12.45 13.35
CA THR A 96 21.74 -12.89 12.98
C THR A 96 21.71 -13.56 11.60
N ASP A 97 22.87 -13.71 10.95
CA ASP A 97 22.92 -14.39 9.64
C ASP A 97 22.46 -15.85 9.73
N ALA A 98 22.74 -16.53 10.84
CA ALA A 98 22.28 -17.90 11.08
C ALA A 98 20.75 -17.99 11.24
N GLU A 99 20.11 -17.01 11.89
CA GLU A 99 18.65 -16.94 11.98
C GLU A 99 18.02 -16.61 10.62
N LEU A 100 18.65 -15.75 9.82
CA LEU A 100 18.22 -15.50 8.43
C LEU A 100 18.27 -16.79 7.60
N ASP A 101 19.33 -17.59 7.73
CA ASP A 101 19.45 -18.88 7.03
C ASP A 101 18.34 -19.86 7.46
N GLN A 102 18.01 -19.91 8.74
CA GLN A 102 16.91 -20.74 9.26
C GLN A 102 15.55 -20.28 8.73
N LEU A 103 15.30 -18.97 8.67
CA LEU A 103 14.07 -18.41 8.11
C LEU A 103 13.96 -18.72 6.61
N ILE A 104 15.05 -18.58 5.85
CA ILE A 104 15.09 -18.93 4.43
C ILE A 104 14.77 -20.41 4.26
N ALA A 105 15.40 -21.29 5.05
CA ALA A 105 15.16 -22.73 4.98
C ALA A 105 13.70 -23.09 5.31
N PHE A 106 13.14 -22.47 6.35
CA PHE A 106 11.74 -22.67 6.72
C PHE A 106 10.80 -22.23 5.60
N TYR A 107 10.91 -20.99 5.13
CA TYR A 107 10.02 -20.47 4.09
C TYR A 107 10.23 -21.15 2.74
N ALA A 108 11.40 -21.70 2.44
CA ALA A 108 11.62 -22.53 1.26
C ALA A 108 11.03 -23.95 1.39
N SER A 109 10.69 -24.41 2.60
CA SER A 109 10.13 -25.75 2.81
C SER A 109 8.67 -25.87 2.35
N PRO A 110 8.18 -27.08 2.05
CA PRO A 110 6.76 -27.29 1.72
C PRO A 110 5.80 -26.80 2.80
N LEU A 111 6.18 -26.93 4.08
CA LEU A 111 5.35 -26.46 5.19
C LEU A 111 5.34 -24.92 5.25
N GLY A 112 6.49 -24.27 5.10
CA GLY A 112 6.57 -22.80 5.08
C GLY A 112 5.80 -22.19 3.92
N GLN A 113 5.89 -22.77 2.72
CA GLN A 113 5.07 -22.33 1.57
C GLN A 113 3.57 -22.55 1.80
N LYS A 114 3.19 -23.65 2.45
CA LYS A 114 1.78 -23.89 2.83
C LYS A 114 1.29 -22.88 3.86
N GLU A 115 2.12 -22.54 4.85
CA GLU A 115 1.80 -21.51 5.84
C GLU A 115 1.60 -20.15 5.17
N LEU A 116 2.52 -19.71 4.31
CA LEU A 116 2.40 -18.45 3.57
C LEU A 116 1.11 -18.38 2.75
N ALA A 117 0.78 -19.45 2.03
CA ALA A 117 -0.45 -19.52 1.24
C ALA A 117 -1.69 -19.45 2.14
N ALA A 118 -1.72 -20.25 3.21
CA ALA A 118 -2.83 -20.25 4.16
C ALA A 118 -3.01 -18.89 4.85
N SER A 119 -1.92 -18.24 5.26
CA SER A 119 -1.94 -16.90 5.86
C SER A 119 -2.43 -15.84 4.89
N ARG A 120 -1.99 -15.89 3.63
CA ARG A 120 -2.45 -14.98 2.56
C ARG A 120 -3.95 -15.11 2.29
N ASP A 121 -4.50 -16.31 2.41
CA ASP A 121 -5.92 -16.57 2.18
C ASP A 121 -6.78 -16.23 3.41
N ALA A 122 -6.28 -16.51 4.62
CA ALA A 122 -7.02 -16.31 5.86
C ALA A 122 -7.09 -14.85 6.31
N LEU A 123 -6.02 -14.07 6.13
CA LEU A 123 -5.98 -12.66 6.59
C LEU A 123 -7.07 -11.78 5.95
N PRO A 124 -7.30 -11.82 4.62
CA PRO A 124 -8.42 -11.11 4.00
C PRO A 124 -9.78 -11.54 4.54
N ALA A 125 -9.98 -12.84 4.78
CA ALA A 125 -11.24 -13.36 5.32
C ALA A 125 -11.52 -12.86 6.74
N ILE A 126 -10.49 -12.81 7.59
CA ILE A 126 -10.59 -12.22 8.94
C ILE A 126 -10.93 -10.72 8.85
N ASN A 127 -10.27 -9.96 7.97
CA ASN A 127 -10.57 -8.55 7.78
C ASN A 127 -12.02 -8.33 7.31
N GLN A 128 -12.50 -9.15 6.37
CA GLN A 128 -13.89 -9.10 5.92
C GLN A 128 -14.88 -9.40 7.06
N LEU A 129 -14.60 -10.38 7.91
CA LEU A 129 -15.41 -10.70 9.08
C LEU A 129 -15.49 -9.51 10.05
N PHE A 130 -14.34 -8.88 10.35
CA PHE A 130 -14.32 -7.68 11.19
C PHE A 130 -15.12 -6.54 10.57
N GLN A 131 -14.94 -6.26 9.28
CA GLN A 131 -15.68 -5.21 8.58
C GLN A 131 -17.20 -5.47 8.64
N ALA A 132 -17.64 -6.70 8.37
CA ALA A 132 -19.05 -7.07 8.44
C ALA A 132 -19.63 -6.88 9.85
N ARG A 133 -18.83 -7.15 10.90
CA ARG A 133 -19.27 -7.02 12.30
C ARG A 133 -19.26 -5.56 12.79
N TYR A 134 -18.28 -4.77 12.37
CA TYR A 134 -18.15 -3.37 12.80
C TYR A 134 -19.01 -2.40 11.99
N LYS A 135 -19.31 -2.68 10.73
CA LYS A 135 -20.14 -1.83 9.88
C LYS A 135 -21.46 -1.39 10.55
N PRO A 136 -22.33 -2.29 11.05
CA PRO A 136 -23.59 -1.86 11.67
C PRO A 136 -23.38 -1.09 12.99
N VAL A 137 -22.29 -1.35 13.71
CA VAL A 137 -21.92 -0.60 14.92
C VAL A 137 -21.52 0.82 14.55
N HIS A 138 -20.66 0.97 13.54
CA HIS A 138 -20.19 2.26 13.05
C HIS A 138 -21.33 3.09 12.48
N GLU A 139 -22.22 2.50 11.67
CA GLU A 139 -23.40 3.15 11.12
C GLU A 139 -24.32 3.69 12.24
N ARG A 140 -24.61 2.87 13.25
CA ARG A 140 -25.43 3.28 14.39
C ARG A 140 -24.79 4.40 15.21
N ALA A 141 -23.49 4.29 15.51
CA ALA A 141 -22.76 5.29 16.28
C ALA A 141 -22.68 6.63 15.52
N THR A 142 -22.46 6.58 14.21
CA THR A 142 -22.42 7.77 13.35
C THR A 142 -23.78 8.47 13.32
N ALA A 143 -24.87 7.71 13.15
CA ALA A 143 -26.22 8.27 13.18
C ALA A 143 -26.53 8.96 14.53
N ALA A 144 -26.20 8.29 15.64
CA ALA A 144 -26.39 8.86 16.99
C ALA A 144 -25.55 10.13 17.21
N PHE A 145 -24.30 10.14 16.74
CA PHE A 145 -23.43 11.31 16.81
C PHE A 145 -23.99 12.49 16.01
N LEU A 146 -24.40 12.28 14.75
CA LEU A 146 -24.97 13.33 13.90
C LEU A 146 -26.27 13.90 14.49
N GLN A 147 -27.14 13.04 15.02
CA GLN A 147 -28.35 13.47 15.73
C GLN A 147 -28.01 14.35 16.93
N ARG A 148 -27.00 13.98 17.72
CA ARG A 148 -26.56 14.78 18.86
C ARG A 148 -25.98 16.13 18.43
N MET A 149 -25.19 16.18 17.36
CA MET A 149 -24.65 17.43 16.83
C MET A 149 -25.75 18.38 16.36
N GLN A 150 -26.80 17.87 15.72
CA GLN A 150 -27.97 18.66 15.32
C GLN A 150 -28.75 19.21 16.53
N GLN A 151 -28.91 18.39 17.58
CA GLN A 151 -29.53 18.84 18.84
C GLN A 151 -28.73 19.97 19.48
N ILE A 152 -27.41 19.81 19.62
CA ILE A 152 -26.52 20.85 20.18
C ILE A 152 -26.61 22.13 19.35
N ARG A 153 -26.58 22.04 18.01
CA ARG A 153 -26.72 23.21 17.11
C ARG A 153 -28.01 23.98 17.38
N THR A 154 -29.10 23.25 17.60
CA THR A 154 -30.42 23.82 17.91
C THR A 154 -30.42 24.47 19.30
N GLU A 155 -29.84 23.80 20.30
CA GLU A 155 -29.72 24.30 21.68
C GLU A 155 -28.86 25.57 21.78
N CYS A 156 -27.71 25.60 21.09
CA CYS A 156 -26.79 26.76 21.10
C CYS A 156 -27.28 27.92 20.26
N ARG A 157 -28.28 27.71 19.38
CA ARG A 157 -28.73 28.69 18.37
C ARG A 157 -27.57 29.20 17.52
N CYS A 158 -26.61 28.34 17.18
CA CYS A 158 -25.38 28.75 16.50
C CYS A 158 -25.58 29.33 15.07
N ASP A 159 -26.82 29.33 14.56
CA ASP A 159 -27.20 29.93 13.28
C ASP A 159 -27.94 31.27 13.41
N GLN A 160 -28.13 31.77 14.65
CA GLN A 160 -28.75 33.06 14.95
C GLN A 160 -27.69 34.12 15.27
#